data_AF-A0A9X1PW20-F1
#
_entry.id   AF-A0A9X1PW20-F1
#
_cell.length_a   1.000
_cell.length_b   1.000
_cell.length_c   1.000
_cell.angle_alpha   90.00
_cell.angle_beta   90.00
_cell.angle_gamma   90.00
#
_symmetry.space_group_name_H-M   'P 1'
#
loop_
_entity.id
_entity.type
_entity.pdbx_description
1 polymer ?
#
loop_
_entity_poly.entity_id
_entity_poly.type
_entity_poly.pdbx_seq_one_letter_code
_entity_poly.pdbx_strand_id
1 'polypeptide(L)'
;MPDDARVRQRTGTGVGLLLALVLAAVLLTALPDDGEREGGAACRPHSVASWSANGDLTGEFARYGDDPSRTDDWTGGDGTHSVRLPDGRLLWLFSDTYLGQVYAPPNPYGESSTWRDTTAPLVRNSAVVMREGRLERTLAAPLFPDPAPNQWRWPVAARVEPRSPGSDERVVRVLLWVRTAGQAPWIYGVPTATEVATLSLPDLRVESVVKVLDQQLVPDPSRRVLFGTTLVEEDGWTYVFGGDDGQAASRPVSQAYVARVPEGRLAEPGAWRYWNGSEWAGPGAEPRAVLGDGRRKGVG
;
A
#
# COMPACT_ATOMS: atom_id res chain seq x y z
N MET A 1 -39.59 -31.74 82.74
CA MET A 1 -40.73 -31.69 81.80
C MET A 1 -40.57 -30.45 80.91
N PRO A 2 -41.07 -30.47 79.66
CA PRO A 2 -40.89 -29.42 78.63
C PRO A 2 -42.01 -28.35 78.73
N ASP A 3 -42.22 -27.35 77.84
CA ASP A 3 -41.64 -26.93 76.53
C ASP A 3 -41.20 -25.45 76.62
N ASP A 4 -40.22 -24.90 75.89
CA ASP A 4 -39.97 -24.74 74.44
C ASP A 4 -40.80 -23.65 73.74
N ALA A 5 -40.13 -22.54 73.36
CA ALA A 5 -40.58 -21.55 72.37
C ALA A 5 -39.39 -20.66 71.95
N ARG A 6 -38.96 -20.78 70.69
CA ARG A 6 -37.79 -20.11 70.09
C ARG A 6 -38.17 -18.81 69.33
N VAL A 7 -37.19 -18.31 68.56
CA VAL A 7 -37.26 -17.32 67.44
C VAL A 7 -36.98 -15.88 67.91
N ARG A 8 -36.07 -15.08 67.29
CA ARG A 8 -35.65 -15.02 65.87
C ARG A 8 -34.15 -14.74 65.63
N GLN A 9 -33.69 -15.02 64.42
CA GLN A 9 -32.28 -14.94 63.97
C GLN A 9 -31.85 -13.56 63.43
N ARG A 10 -30.54 -13.29 63.61
CA ARG A 10 -29.56 -12.67 62.69
C ARG A 10 -30.07 -11.83 61.51
N THR A 11 -29.67 -10.55 61.49
CA THR A 11 -29.54 -9.70 60.29
C THR A 11 -28.19 -8.97 60.30
N GLY A 12 -27.11 -9.66 59.90
CA GLY A 12 -25.74 -9.10 59.92
C GLY A 12 -24.93 -9.23 58.63
N THR A 13 -25.36 -10.07 57.69
CA THR A 13 -24.59 -10.42 56.47
C THR A 13 -24.92 -9.59 55.23
N GLY A 14 -26.10 -8.93 55.17
CA GLY A 14 -26.52 -8.18 53.99
C GLY A 14 -25.75 -6.88 53.76
N VAL A 15 -25.46 -6.12 54.82
CA VAL A 15 -24.82 -4.80 54.73
C VAL A 15 -23.36 -4.90 54.29
N GLY A 16 -22.61 -5.90 54.81
CA GLY A 16 -21.21 -6.12 54.44
C GLY A 16 -21.04 -6.52 52.97
N LEU A 17 -21.95 -7.32 52.42
CA LEU A 17 -21.91 -7.73 51.02
C LEU A 17 -22.20 -6.54 50.07
N LEU A 18 -23.17 -5.70 50.44
CA LEU A 18 -23.49 -4.47 49.70
C LEU A 18 -22.33 -3.46 49.72
N LEU A 19 -21.68 -3.24 50.87
CA LEU A 19 -20.51 -2.35 50.94
C LEU A 19 -19.34 -2.88 50.10
N ALA A 20 -19.09 -4.19 50.12
CA ALA A 20 -18.03 -4.81 49.30
C ALA A 20 -18.31 -4.67 47.79
N LEU A 21 -19.57 -4.83 47.36
CA LEU A 21 -19.97 -4.64 45.96
C LEU A 21 -19.89 -3.17 45.52
N VAL A 22 -20.26 -2.22 46.39
CA VAL A 22 -20.11 -0.78 46.11
C VAL A 22 -18.64 -0.38 46.04
N LEU A 23 -17.79 -0.85 46.97
CA LEU A 23 -16.34 -0.60 46.91
C LEU A 23 -15.69 -1.23 45.67
N ALA A 24 -16.08 -2.45 45.28
CA ALA A 24 -15.61 -3.06 44.04
C ALA A 24 -16.08 -2.28 42.80
N ALA A 25 -17.32 -1.79 42.78
CA ALA A 25 -17.84 -0.95 41.70
C ALA A 25 -17.14 0.41 41.62
N VAL A 26 -16.78 1.02 42.76
CA VAL A 26 -15.98 2.25 42.81
C VAL A 26 -14.53 1.99 42.36
N LEU A 27 -13.89 0.89 42.78
CA LEU A 27 -12.57 0.51 42.25
C LEU A 27 -12.59 0.17 40.75
N LEU A 28 -13.71 -0.35 40.21
CA LEU A 28 -13.88 -0.60 38.76
C LEU A 28 -14.25 0.65 37.95
N THR A 29 -14.61 1.77 38.59
CA THR A 29 -14.99 3.04 37.92
C THR A 29 -14.05 4.20 38.24
N ALA A 30 -13.13 4.03 39.20
CA ALA A 30 -12.13 5.00 39.61
C ALA A 30 -10.69 4.44 39.61
N LEU A 31 -10.45 3.37 38.85
CA LEU A 31 -9.12 3.23 38.23
C LEU A 31 -8.89 4.48 37.38
N PRO A 32 -7.71 5.13 37.46
CA PRO A 32 -7.31 6.06 36.42
C PRO A 32 -7.45 5.34 35.08
N ASP A 33 -7.93 6.04 34.06
CA ASP A 33 -7.60 5.65 32.70
C ASP A 33 -6.06 5.63 32.67
N ASP A 34 -5.44 4.48 32.38
CA ASP A 34 -4.00 4.36 32.07
C ASP A 34 -3.72 4.97 30.68
N GLY A 35 -4.30 6.15 30.44
CA GLY A 35 -4.26 6.97 29.25
C GLY A 35 -2.98 7.80 29.13
N GLU A 36 -2.05 7.66 30.07
CA GLU A 36 -0.64 8.03 29.89
C GLU A 36 0.08 7.02 28.97
N ARG A 37 -0.54 6.73 27.81
CA ARG A 37 0.23 6.45 26.60
C ARG A 37 0.94 7.76 26.23
N GLU A 38 2.25 7.81 26.42
CA GLU A 38 3.11 8.78 25.74
C GLU A 38 2.78 8.76 24.24
N GLY A 39 2.05 9.76 23.74
CA GLY A 39 1.55 9.80 22.36
C GLY A 39 0.03 10.01 22.19
N GLY A 40 -0.79 10.04 23.25
CA GLY A 40 -2.25 10.24 23.15
C GLY A 40 -2.71 11.54 22.42
N ALA A 41 -1.82 12.55 22.32
CA ALA A 41 -2.06 13.76 21.52
C ALA A 41 -1.63 13.62 20.04
N ALA A 42 -0.66 12.74 19.74
CA ALA A 42 -0.05 12.60 18.42
C ALA A 42 -0.88 11.73 17.45
N CYS A 43 -1.54 10.69 17.96
CA CYS A 43 -2.27 9.70 17.15
C CYS A 43 -3.80 9.85 17.23
N ARG A 44 -4.34 11.06 17.09
CA ARG A 44 -5.80 11.26 17.02
C ARG A 44 -6.35 10.75 15.67
N PRO A 45 -7.35 9.86 15.64
CA PRO A 45 -7.92 9.37 14.39
C PRO A 45 -8.68 10.49 13.67
N HIS A 46 -8.35 10.72 12.40
CA HIS A 46 -9.09 11.62 11.53
C HIS A 46 -10.40 10.95 11.07
N SER A 47 -11.51 11.69 11.12
CA SER A 47 -12.77 11.30 10.50
C SER A 47 -12.90 11.92 9.11
N VAL A 48 -13.43 11.16 8.15
CA VAL A 48 -13.77 11.68 6.82
C VAL A 48 -15.02 12.56 6.95
N ALA A 49 -14.85 13.88 6.81
CA ALA A 49 -15.95 14.84 6.94
C ALA A 49 -16.87 14.87 5.70
N SER A 50 -16.29 14.73 4.50
CA SER A 50 -17.00 14.69 3.23
C SER A 50 -16.11 14.08 2.14
N TRP A 51 -16.72 13.66 1.04
CA TRP A 51 -16.04 13.20 -0.17
C TRP A 51 -16.83 13.64 -1.40
N SER A 52 -16.16 13.76 -2.54
CA SER A 52 -16.77 14.09 -3.83
C SER A 52 -15.95 13.49 -4.98
N ALA A 53 -16.59 13.22 -6.11
CA ALA A 53 -15.88 12.84 -7.33
C ALA A 53 -15.11 14.05 -7.91
N ASN A 54 -13.90 13.83 -8.43
CA ASN A 54 -13.14 14.84 -9.16
C ASN A 54 -13.49 14.76 -10.65
N GLY A 55 -14.55 15.47 -11.05
CA GLY A 55 -15.08 15.45 -12.41
C GLY A 55 -14.06 15.89 -13.48
N ASP A 56 -13.22 16.88 -13.17
CA ASP A 56 -12.21 17.39 -14.11
C ASP A 56 -11.13 16.33 -14.39
N LEU A 57 -10.64 15.64 -13.35
CA LEU A 57 -9.65 14.57 -13.50
C LEU A 57 -10.24 13.36 -14.23
N THR A 58 -11.48 12.97 -13.91
CA THR A 58 -12.19 11.89 -14.63
C THR A 58 -12.40 12.26 -16.10
N GLY A 59 -12.82 13.49 -16.39
CA GLY A 59 -13.02 14.00 -17.73
C GLY A 59 -11.73 14.06 -18.55
N GLU A 60 -10.60 14.43 -17.93
CA GLU A 60 -9.30 14.45 -18.60
C GLU A 60 -8.80 13.05 -18.95
N PHE A 61 -8.94 12.06 -18.05
CA PHE A 61 -8.57 10.67 -18.36
C PHE A 61 -9.45 10.09 -19.48
N ALA A 62 -10.76 10.37 -19.49
CA ALA A 62 -11.64 9.99 -20.59
C ALA A 62 -11.23 10.68 -21.90
N ARG A 63 -11.05 12.01 -21.90
CA ARG A 63 -10.56 12.78 -23.06
C ARG A 63 -9.22 12.27 -23.59
N TYR A 64 -8.35 11.79 -22.71
CA TYR A 64 -7.05 11.27 -23.11
C TYR A 64 -7.14 9.86 -23.69
N GLY A 65 -7.89 8.96 -23.05
CA GLY A 65 -8.01 7.55 -23.45
C GLY A 65 -8.98 7.29 -24.61
N ASP A 66 -10.00 8.14 -24.78
CA ASP A 66 -11.01 8.00 -25.84
C ASP A 66 -10.61 8.75 -27.14
N ASP A 67 -9.38 9.25 -27.23
CA ASP A 67 -8.86 9.97 -28.40
C ASP A 67 -8.41 8.99 -29.49
N PRO A 68 -9.13 8.87 -30.62
CA PRO A 68 -8.84 7.89 -31.65
C PRO A 68 -7.63 8.27 -32.52
N SER A 69 -7.00 9.43 -32.31
CA SER A 69 -5.80 9.84 -33.07
C SER A 69 -4.50 9.20 -32.57
N ARG A 70 -4.53 8.54 -31.41
CA ARG A 70 -3.37 7.94 -30.75
C ARG A 70 -3.59 6.44 -30.54
N THR A 71 -2.73 5.61 -31.14
CA THR A 71 -2.96 4.15 -31.29
C THR A 71 -2.09 3.28 -30.38
N ASP A 72 -1.12 3.87 -29.70
CA ASP A 72 -0.14 3.25 -28.80
C ASP A 72 -0.14 3.86 -27.38
N ASP A 73 -1.00 4.86 -27.15
CA ASP A 73 -1.16 5.55 -25.87
C ASP A 73 -2.04 4.78 -24.87
N TRP A 74 -1.91 5.14 -23.59
CA TRP A 74 -2.78 4.69 -22.51
C TRP A 74 -4.24 4.99 -22.83
N THR A 75 -5.10 3.98 -22.75
CA THR A 75 -6.56 4.19 -22.80
C THR A 75 -7.30 3.62 -21.60
N GLY A 76 -6.65 2.84 -20.74
CA GLY A 76 -7.17 2.41 -19.44
C GLY A 76 -6.16 1.56 -18.68
N GLY A 77 -6.20 1.51 -17.35
CA GLY A 77 -5.32 0.64 -16.57
C GLY A 77 -5.58 0.66 -15.07
N ASP A 78 -4.84 -0.15 -14.33
CA ASP A 78 -4.92 -0.27 -12.87
C ASP A 78 -3.62 0.16 -12.14
N GLY A 79 -3.55 -0.04 -10.82
CA GLY A 79 -2.49 0.46 -9.94
C GLY A 79 -2.60 1.97 -9.67
N THR A 80 -2.57 2.78 -10.72
CA THR A 80 -2.88 4.23 -10.73
C THR A 80 -2.23 5.02 -9.58
N HIS A 81 -0.90 4.94 -9.51
CA HIS A 81 -0.10 5.75 -8.59
C HIS A 81 0.36 7.05 -9.26
N SER A 82 0.73 8.07 -8.49
CA SER A 82 1.30 9.31 -9.06
C SER A 82 2.40 9.92 -8.20
N VAL A 83 3.31 10.64 -8.85
CA VAL A 83 4.40 11.38 -8.20
C VAL A 83 4.60 12.75 -8.86
N ARG A 84 4.70 13.82 -8.06
CA ARG A 84 4.99 15.18 -8.55
C ARG A 84 6.47 15.28 -8.91
N LEU A 85 6.76 15.86 -10.06
CA LEU A 85 8.11 16.08 -10.56
C LEU A 85 8.57 17.52 -10.26
N PRO A 86 9.89 17.79 -10.12
CA PRO A 86 10.39 19.11 -9.75
C PRO A 86 10.05 20.24 -10.74
N ASP A 87 9.73 19.91 -11.99
CA ASP A 87 9.40 20.87 -13.06
C ASP A 87 7.88 21.16 -13.20
N GLY A 88 7.09 20.75 -12.20
CA GLY A 88 5.65 21.00 -12.11
C GLY A 88 4.78 19.95 -12.82
N ARG A 89 5.38 18.97 -13.51
CA ARG A 89 4.65 17.82 -14.06
C ARG A 89 4.22 16.85 -12.96
N LEU A 90 3.24 16.02 -13.26
CA LEU A 90 2.81 14.87 -12.48
C LEU A 90 3.00 13.61 -13.34
N LEU A 91 3.74 12.64 -12.85
CA LEU A 91 3.88 11.34 -13.50
C LEU A 91 2.84 10.38 -12.91
N TRP A 92 1.94 9.89 -13.73
CA TRP A 92 1.05 8.77 -13.39
C TRP A 92 1.72 7.46 -13.78
N LEU A 93 1.61 6.45 -12.92
CA LEU A 93 2.18 5.12 -13.07
C LEU A 93 1.05 4.09 -12.98
N PHE A 94 1.01 3.17 -13.94
CA PHE A 94 -0.02 2.14 -14.04
C PHE A 94 0.61 0.76 -14.11
N SER A 95 -0.15 -0.22 -13.64
CA SER A 95 0.12 -1.64 -13.73
C SER A 95 -0.48 -2.19 -15.03
N ASP A 96 -1.36 -3.18 -15.00
CA ASP A 96 -1.96 -3.74 -16.21
C ASP A 96 -2.70 -2.62 -16.98
N THR A 97 -2.23 -2.31 -18.19
CA THR A 97 -2.63 -1.14 -18.99
C THR A 97 -3.07 -1.57 -20.38
N TYR A 98 -4.29 -1.18 -20.77
CA TYR A 98 -4.74 -1.18 -22.16
C TYR A 98 -4.16 0.01 -22.93
N LEU A 99 -3.57 -0.28 -24.08
CA LEU A 99 -3.14 0.71 -25.06
C LEU A 99 -4.06 0.70 -26.28
N GLY A 100 -4.05 1.81 -27.02
CA GLY A 100 -4.72 1.91 -28.32
C GLY A 100 -6.23 2.02 -28.26
N GLN A 101 -6.83 2.07 -29.47
CA GLN A 101 -8.12 2.70 -29.73
C GLN A 101 -9.28 2.23 -28.83
N VAL A 102 -10.01 3.21 -28.27
CA VAL A 102 -11.37 3.05 -27.77
C VAL A 102 -12.35 3.49 -28.86
N TYR A 103 -13.35 2.67 -29.14
CA TYR A 103 -14.44 3.02 -30.05
C TYR A 103 -15.57 3.71 -29.28
N ALA A 104 -15.96 4.90 -29.76
CA ALA A 104 -17.11 5.62 -29.25
C ALA A 104 -18.45 4.94 -29.61
N PRO A 105 -19.53 5.18 -28.84
CA PRO A 105 -20.89 4.76 -29.20
C PRO A 105 -21.42 5.44 -30.50
N PRO A 106 -22.22 4.74 -31.33
CA PRO A 106 -22.45 3.30 -31.30
C PRO A 106 -21.17 2.56 -31.68
N ASN A 107 -20.77 1.60 -30.84
CA ASN A 107 -19.51 0.88 -31.05
C ASN A 107 -19.64 -0.11 -32.25
N PRO A 108 -18.57 -0.82 -32.65
CA PRO A 108 -18.61 -1.73 -33.82
C PRO A 108 -19.66 -2.85 -33.76
N TYR A 109 -20.27 -3.11 -32.60
CA TYR A 109 -21.35 -4.08 -32.40
C TYR A 109 -22.74 -3.42 -32.31
N GLY A 110 -22.84 -2.10 -32.49
CA GLY A 110 -24.07 -1.32 -32.40
C GLY A 110 -24.46 -0.90 -30.97
N GLU A 111 -23.64 -1.23 -29.98
CA GLU A 111 -23.96 -0.99 -28.56
C GLU A 111 -23.68 0.45 -28.12
N SER A 112 -24.42 0.90 -27.11
CA SER A 112 -24.37 2.28 -26.58
C SER A 112 -23.17 2.60 -25.66
N SER A 113 -22.28 1.63 -25.44
CA SER A 113 -21.11 1.74 -24.57
C SER A 113 -19.81 1.82 -25.38
N THR A 114 -18.80 2.53 -24.85
CA THR A 114 -17.43 2.51 -25.39
C THR A 114 -16.86 1.09 -25.45
N TRP A 115 -16.03 0.79 -26.44
CA TRP A 115 -15.50 -0.57 -26.66
C TRP A 115 -13.99 -0.57 -26.95
N ARG A 116 -13.29 -1.64 -26.57
CA ARG A 116 -11.94 -1.97 -27.06
C ARG A 116 -12.00 -3.34 -27.72
N ASP A 117 -11.26 -3.52 -28.82
CA ASP A 117 -11.13 -4.82 -29.47
C ASP A 117 -10.57 -5.87 -28.49
N THR A 118 -10.93 -7.14 -28.66
CA THR A 118 -10.42 -8.24 -27.80
C THR A 118 -8.93 -8.49 -27.99
N THR A 119 -8.33 -7.95 -29.06
CA THR A 119 -6.90 -7.94 -29.35
C THR A 119 -6.18 -6.66 -28.91
N ALA A 120 -6.85 -5.72 -28.24
CA ALA A 120 -6.25 -4.49 -27.73
C ALA A 120 -5.02 -4.79 -26.85
N PRO A 121 -3.85 -4.15 -27.09
CA PRO A 121 -2.64 -4.45 -26.34
C PRO A 121 -2.82 -4.21 -24.84
N LEU A 122 -2.49 -5.24 -24.04
CA LEU A 122 -2.49 -5.19 -22.58
C LEU A 122 -1.04 -5.36 -22.08
N VAL A 123 -0.39 -4.25 -21.74
CA VAL A 123 0.97 -4.24 -21.19
C VAL A 123 0.95 -4.28 -19.67
N ARG A 124 2.01 -4.79 -19.05
CA ARG A 124 2.08 -5.00 -17.59
C ARG A 124 2.39 -3.75 -16.77
N ASN A 125 2.81 -2.66 -17.40
CA ASN A 125 2.97 -1.36 -16.77
C ASN A 125 3.02 -0.28 -17.83
N SER A 126 2.68 0.94 -17.44
CA SER A 126 2.83 2.13 -18.28
C SER A 126 3.01 3.38 -17.40
N ALA A 127 3.24 4.53 -18.05
CA ALA A 127 3.19 5.81 -17.37
C ALA A 127 2.67 6.90 -18.29
N VAL A 128 1.97 7.88 -17.73
CA VAL A 128 1.42 9.02 -18.46
C VAL A 128 1.84 10.32 -17.77
N VAL A 129 2.33 11.27 -18.56
CA VAL A 129 2.79 12.58 -18.07
C VAL A 129 1.62 13.56 -18.11
N MET A 130 1.40 14.26 -16.99
CA MET A 130 0.43 15.34 -16.86
C MET A 130 1.13 16.67 -16.53
N ARG A 131 0.67 17.77 -17.10
CA ARG A 131 1.01 19.15 -16.72
C ARG A 131 -0.28 19.94 -16.54
N GLU A 132 -0.37 20.73 -15.46
CA GLU A 132 -1.49 21.68 -15.25
C GLU A 132 -2.90 21.05 -15.42
N GLY A 133 -3.04 19.80 -14.95
CA GLY A 133 -4.29 19.04 -15.03
C GLY A 133 -4.59 18.41 -16.39
N ARG A 134 -3.68 18.50 -17.38
CA ARG A 134 -3.83 17.90 -18.71
C ARG A 134 -2.78 16.81 -18.96
N LEU A 135 -3.22 15.64 -19.43
CA LEU A 135 -2.36 14.53 -19.84
C LEU A 135 -1.75 14.85 -21.22
N GLU A 136 -0.42 14.87 -21.27
CA GLU A 136 0.38 15.30 -22.43
C GLU A 136 0.79 14.12 -23.33
N ARG A 137 1.30 13.04 -22.73
CA ARG A 137 1.81 11.86 -23.45
C ARG A 137 1.91 10.62 -22.58
N THR A 138 1.83 9.44 -23.20
CA THR A 138 2.20 8.16 -22.61
C THR A 138 3.70 7.97 -22.84
N LEU A 139 4.42 7.43 -21.86
CA LEU A 139 5.81 7.01 -22.08
C LEU A 139 5.83 5.68 -22.82
N ALA A 140 6.90 5.41 -23.57
CA ALA A 140 7.06 4.16 -24.30
C ALA A 140 6.75 2.94 -23.39
N ALA A 141 5.80 2.12 -23.83
CA ALA A 141 5.15 1.11 -22.99
C ALA A 141 5.44 -0.32 -23.51
N PRO A 142 5.72 -1.30 -22.64
CA PRO A 142 5.86 -1.17 -21.18
C PRO A 142 7.09 -0.34 -20.78
N LEU A 143 6.93 0.49 -19.74
CA LEU A 143 8.00 1.37 -19.24
C LEU A 143 9.12 0.56 -18.56
N PHE A 144 8.74 -0.49 -17.84
CA PHE A 144 9.61 -1.45 -17.20
C PHE A 144 9.46 -2.79 -17.92
N PRO A 145 10.46 -3.24 -18.70
CA PRO A 145 10.42 -4.53 -19.38
C PRO A 145 10.21 -5.69 -18.39
N ASP A 146 9.61 -6.79 -18.84
CA ASP A 146 9.45 -7.98 -18.00
C ASP A 146 10.82 -8.59 -17.60
N PRO A 147 11.01 -9.02 -16.34
CA PRO A 147 12.31 -9.54 -15.88
C PRO A 147 12.65 -10.93 -16.42
N ALA A 148 11.64 -11.72 -16.79
CA ALA A 148 11.78 -13.07 -17.32
C ALA A 148 10.45 -13.51 -17.97
N PRO A 149 10.42 -14.56 -18.81
CA PRO A 149 9.17 -15.13 -19.33
C PRO A 149 8.20 -15.48 -18.19
N ASN A 150 6.92 -15.13 -18.37
CA ASN A 150 5.85 -15.29 -17.38
C ASN A 150 6.08 -14.52 -16.06
N GLN A 151 6.96 -13.52 -16.01
CA GLN A 151 7.12 -12.59 -14.90
C GLN A 151 6.85 -11.17 -15.35
N TRP A 152 6.44 -10.30 -14.43
CA TRP A 152 6.13 -8.91 -14.74
C TRP A 152 6.41 -7.97 -13.57
N ARG A 153 6.40 -6.67 -13.86
CA ARG A 153 6.65 -5.57 -12.92
C ARG A 153 5.44 -4.64 -12.83
N TRP A 154 4.93 -4.45 -11.63
CA TRP A 154 3.87 -3.50 -11.30
C TRP A 154 4.40 -2.32 -10.48
N PRO A 155 4.31 -1.07 -10.95
CA PRO A 155 4.71 0.11 -10.17
C PRO A 155 3.67 0.42 -9.09
N VAL A 156 4.11 0.42 -7.83
CA VAL A 156 3.24 0.53 -6.64
C VAL A 156 3.48 1.78 -5.79
N ALA A 157 4.62 2.45 -5.98
CA ALA A 157 4.85 3.79 -5.45
C ALA A 157 6.02 4.44 -6.20
N ALA A 158 6.13 5.75 -6.11
CA ALA A 158 7.32 6.47 -6.56
C ALA A 158 7.59 7.69 -5.67
N ARG A 159 8.86 8.07 -5.57
CA ARG A 159 9.29 9.34 -4.97
C ARG A 159 10.35 10.01 -5.83
N VAL A 160 10.49 11.32 -5.69
CA VAL A 160 11.67 12.05 -6.16
C VAL A 160 12.67 12.11 -5.01
N GLU A 161 13.93 11.75 -5.24
CA GLU A 161 14.98 11.81 -4.22
C GLU A 161 16.32 12.26 -4.79
N PRO A 162 17.29 12.69 -3.96
CA PRO A 162 18.68 12.83 -4.39
C PRO A 162 19.20 11.54 -5.05
N ARG A 163 19.96 11.63 -6.15
CA ARG A 163 20.55 10.44 -6.81
C ARG A 163 21.37 9.58 -5.84
N SER A 164 22.03 10.26 -4.91
CA SER A 164 22.79 9.72 -3.79
C SER A 164 22.73 10.75 -2.64
N PRO A 165 23.02 10.35 -1.38
CA PRO A 165 22.97 11.26 -0.24
C PRO A 165 23.86 12.49 -0.44
N GLY A 166 23.28 13.69 -0.25
CA GLY A 166 23.96 14.96 -0.43
C GLY A 166 24.16 15.41 -1.89
N SER A 167 23.65 14.68 -2.88
CA SER A 167 23.66 15.13 -4.27
C SER A 167 22.60 16.21 -4.52
N ASP A 168 22.91 17.20 -5.36
CA ASP A 168 21.93 18.14 -5.91
C ASP A 168 21.10 17.52 -7.04
N GLU A 169 21.64 16.51 -7.74
CA GLU A 169 20.91 15.80 -8.79
C GLU A 169 19.74 15.01 -8.18
N ARG A 170 18.56 15.12 -8.80
CA ARG A 170 17.34 14.42 -8.39
C ARG A 170 16.97 13.35 -9.42
N VAL A 171 16.42 12.25 -8.94
CA VAL A 171 15.89 11.14 -9.76
C VAL A 171 14.49 10.77 -9.29
N VAL A 172 13.70 10.13 -10.15
CA VAL A 172 12.50 9.40 -9.70
C VAL A 172 12.93 7.97 -9.36
N ARG A 173 12.58 7.50 -8.17
CA ARG A 173 12.64 6.09 -7.81
C ARG A 173 11.23 5.51 -7.87
N VAL A 174 11.07 4.38 -8.53
CA VAL A 174 9.78 3.68 -8.63
C VAL A 174 9.92 2.31 -7.96
N LEU A 175 9.07 2.05 -6.97
CA LEU A 175 8.96 0.74 -6.33
C LEU A 175 8.15 -0.17 -7.24
N LEU A 176 8.71 -1.34 -7.53
CA LEU A 176 8.16 -2.35 -8.42
C LEU A 176 7.90 -3.63 -7.64
N TRP A 177 6.67 -4.12 -7.74
CA TRP A 177 6.33 -5.49 -7.37
C TRP A 177 6.62 -6.42 -8.52
N VAL A 178 7.47 -7.41 -8.29
CA VAL A 178 7.69 -8.50 -9.24
C VAL A 178 6.80 -9.67 -8.87
N ARG A 179 6.07 -10.16 -9.87
CA ARG A 179 5.22 -11.35 -9.78
C ARG A 179 5.54 -12.32 -10.92
N THR A 180 5.23 -13.59 -10.71
CA THR A 180 5.32 -14.66 -11.72
C THR A 180 3.95 -15.30 -11.92
N ALA A 181 3.69 -15.84 -13.11
CA ALA A 181 2.44 -16.55 -13.38
C ALA A 181 2.18 -17.64 -12.33
N GLY A 182 0.96 -17.65 -11.81
CA GLY A 182 0.52 -18.54 -10.74
C GLY A 182 -0.68 -19.37 -11.14
N GLN A 183 -1.05 -20.29 -10.26
CA GLN A 183 -2.35 -20.96 -10.26
C GLN A 183 -3.17 -20.43 -9.07
N ALA A 184 -4.47 -20.74 -9.05
CA ALA A 184 -5.32 -20.39 -7.91
C ALA A 184 -4.69 -20.85 -6.57
N PRO A 185 -4.69 -20.01 -5.52
CA PRO A 185 -5.35 -18.70 -5.44
C PRO A 185 -4.60 -17.50 -6.05
N TRP A 186 -3.33 -17.63 -6.43
CA TRP A 186 -2.51 -16.53 -6.99
C TRP A 186 -2.80 -16.26 -8.47
N ILE A 187 -4.07 -15.99 -8.81
CA ILE A 187 -4.53 -15.67 -10.17
C ILE A 187 -3.91 -14.37 -10.71
N TYR A 188 -3.57 -13.45 -9.81
CA TYR A 188 -2.85 -12.19 -10.08
C TYR A 188 -1.32 -12.36 -9.98
N GLY A 189 -0.82 -13.59 -10.11
CA GLY A 189 0.59 -13.94 -10.04
C GLY A 189 1.12 -14.11 -8.60
N VAL A 190 2.06 -15.04 -8.45
CA VAL A 190 2.75 -15.32 -7.19
C VAL A 190 3.78 -14.22 -6.92
N PRO A 191 3.84 -13.63 -5.72
CA PRO A 191 4.85 -12.62 -5.36
C PRO A 191 6.27 -13.21 -5.38
N THR A 192 7.25 -12.49 -5.94
CA THR A 192 8.64 -12.97 -6.05
C THR A 192 9.70 -11.99 -5.53
N ALA A 193 9.55 -10.68 -5.76
CA ALA A 193 10.54 -9.70 -5.32
C ALA A 193 9.98 -8.27 -5.24
N THR A 194 10.65 -7.43 -4.43
CA THR A 194 10.56 -5.97 -4.56
C THR A 194 11.80 -5.46 -5.30
N GLU A 195 11.59 -4.64 -6.32
CA GLU A 195 12.64 -3.95 -7.06
C GLU A 195 12.45 -2.43 -7.00
N VAL A 196 13.50 -1.67 -7.27
CA VAL A 196 13.48 -0.21 -7.40
C VAL A 196 14.07 0.17 -8.75
N ALA A 197 13.27 0.83 -9.58
CA ALA A 197 13.74 1.45 -10.81
C ALA A 197 14.22 2.89 -10.54
N THR A 198 15.22 3.32 -11.30
CA THR A 198 15.70 4.72 -11.33
C THR A 198 15.36 5.32 -12.68
N LEU A 199 14.68 6.47 -12.68
CA LEU A 199 14.44 7.28 -13.87
C LEU A 199 15.17 8.62 -13.72
N SER A 200 15.84 9.02 -14.79
CA SER A 200 16.41 10.35 -14.96
C SER A 200 15.36 11.47 -14.92
N LEU A 201 15.77 12.66 -14.50
CA LEU A 201 14.99 13.89 -14.62
C LEU A 201 15.73 14.91 -15.50
N PRO A 202 15.04 15.68 -16.36
CA PRO A 202 13.58 15.68 -16.58
C PRO A 202 13.09 14.58 -17.55
N ASP A 203 13.98 13.83 -18.20
CA ASP A 203 13.62 13.03 -19.37
C ASP A 203 12.78 11.77 -19.10
N LEU A 204 12.75 11.29 -17.84
CA LEU A 204 12.05 10.07 -17.40
C LEU A 204 12.54 8.77 -18.07
N ARG A 205 13.73 8.78 -18.67
CA ARG A 205 14.41 7.59 -19.17
C ARG A 205 14.80 6.70 -17.99
N VAL A 206 14.39 5.42 -18.03
CA VAL A 206 14.79 4.36 -17.10
C VAL A 206 16.29 4.10 -17.25
N GLU A 207 17.03 4.18 -16.14
CA GLU A 207 18.48 4.04 -16.09
C GLU A 207 18.92 2.71 -15.48
N SER A 208 18.16 2.19 -14.51
CA SER A 208 18.44 0.94 -13.81
C SER A 208 17.18 0.37 -13.17
N VAL A 209 17.18 -0.94 -12.93
CA VAL A 209 16.24 -1.62 -12.04
C VAL A 209 17.03 -2.53 -11.11
N VAL A 210 16.86 -2.38 -9.80
CA VAL A 210 17.65 -3.07 -8.76
C VAL A 210 16.72 -3.87 -7.85
N LYS A 211 17.00 -5.16 -7.66
CA LYS A 211 16.30 -6.00 -6.68
C LYS A 211 16.74 -5.65 -5.25
N VAL A 212 15.81 -5.13 -4.45
CA VAL A 212 16.04 -4.71 -3.06
C VAL A 212 15.60 -5.76 -2.04
N LEU A 213 14.62 -6.59 -2.39
CA LEU A 213 14.21 -7.74 -1.60
C LEU A 213 13.85 -8.92 -2.51
N ASP A 214 14.54 -10.04 -2.34
CA ASP A 214 14.14 -11.33 -2.92
C ASP A 214 13.21 -12.07 -1.95
N GLN A 215 12.12 -12.64 -2.47
CA GLN A 215 11.18 -13.46 -1.70
C GLN A 215 11.01 -14.87 -2.28
N GLN A 216 11.71 -15.21 -3.36
CA GLN A 216 11.61 -16.53 -4.00
C GLN A 216 12.09 -17.66 -3.08
N LEU A 217 13.04 -17.36 -2.17
CA LEU A 217 13.54 -18.28 -1.14
C LEU A 217 12.56 -18.51 0.04
N VAL A 218 11.50 -17.71 0.18
CA VAL A 218 10.44 -17.97 1.16
C VAL A 218 9.53 -19.08 0.59
N PRO A 219 9.46 -20.28 1.20
CA PRO A 219 8.81 -21.43 0.57
C PRO A 219 7.28 -21.31 0.45
N ASP A 220 6.65 -20.70 1.46
CA ASP A 220 5.21 -20.41 1.50
C ASP A 220 4.94 -19.05 0.84
N PRO A 221 4.30 -18.97 -0.35
CA PRO A 221 4.07 -17.70 -1.01
C PRO A 221 3.10 -16.78 -0.27
N SER A 222 2.27 -17.31 0.64
CA SER A 222 1.39 -16.52 1.51
C SER A 222 2.14 -15.74 2.60
N ARG A 223 3.43 -16.02 2.79
CA ARG A 223 4.32 -15.33 3.73
C ARG A 223 5.33 -14.39 3.04
N ARG A 224 5.23 -14.22 1.73
CA ARG A 224 6.12 -13.33 0.97
C ARG A 224 5.64 -11.90 1.13
N VAL A 225 6.56 -11.04 1.54
CA VAL A 225 6.31 -9.62 1.77
C VAL A 225 6.78 -8.82 0.55
N LEU A 226 5.89 -8.05 -0.05
CA LEU A 226 6.24 -7.07 -1.06
C LEU A 226 6.14 -5.66 -0.47
N PHE A 227 7.23 -4.90 -0.58
CA PHE A 227 7.32 -3.52 -0.10
C PHE A 227 7.01 -2.52 -1.21
N GLY A 228 6.56 -1.32 -0.83
CA GLY A 228 6.24 -0.23 -1.75
C GLY A 228 4.75 0.09 -1.88
N THR A 229 3.86 -0.41 -1.02
CA THR A 229 2.42 -0.04 -1.07
C THR A 229 2.19 1.44 -0.78
N THR A 230 3.06 2.05 0.04
CA THR A 230 3.04 3.47 0.42
C THR A 230 4.44 3.86 0.88
N LEU A 231 4.83 5.10 0.61
CA LEU A 231 6.06 5.73 1.08
C LEU A 231 5.71 6.89 2.02
N VAL A 232 6.46 7.03 3.11
CA VAL A 232 6.39 8.18 4.03
C VAL A 232 7.80 8.69 4.28
N GLU A 233 7.98 10.01 4.31
CA GLU A 233 9.28 10.66 4.47
C GLU A 233 9.32 11.39 5.81
N GLU A 234 10.26 11.01 6.69
CA GLU A 234 10.37 11.54 8.05
C GLU A 234 11.81 11.36 8.57
N ASP A 235 12.38 12.38 9.22
CA ASP A 235 13.70 12.38 9.85
C ASP A 235 14.87 11.85 8.98
N GLY A 236 14.86 12.16 7.67
CA GLY A 236 15.89 11.71 6.72
C GLY A 236 15.76 10.24 6.29
N TRP A 237 14.65 9.59 6.65
CA TRP A 237 14.28 8.24 6.21
C TRP A 237 13.11 8.26 5.24
N THR A 238 13.15 7.38 4.26
CA THR A 238 11.96 6.90 3.55
C THR A 238 11.48 5.62 4.23
N TYR A 239 10.35 5.70 4.91
CA TYR A 239 9.60 4.53 5.38
C TYR A 239 8.85 3.93 4.21
N VAL A 240 9.01 2.63 4.01
CA VAL A 240 8.41 1.85 2.93
C VAL A 240 7.48 0.83 3.56
N PHE A 241 6.18 0.99 3.34
CA PHE A 241 5.18 0.03 3.79
C PHE A 241 5.03 -1.11 2.78
N GLY A 242 4.67 -2.29 3.28
CA GLY A 242 4.50 -3.49 2.49
C GLY A 242 3.43 -4.41 3.05
N GLY A 243 3.09 -5.46 2.31
CA GLY A 243 2.08 -6.43 2.70
C GLY A 243 2.39 -7.85 2.23
N ASP A 244 1.65 -8.81 2.77
CA ASP A 244 1.59 -10.19 2.27
C ASP A 244 0.29 -10.49 1.51
N ASP A 245 0.32 -11.52 0.68
CA ASP A 245 -0.85 -12.06 -0.01
C ASP A 245 -1.66 -13.03 0.89
N GLY A 246 -1.66 -12.81 2.21
CA GLY A 246 -2.30 -13.70 3.18
C GLY A 246 -3.77 -14.00 2.87
N GLN A 247 -4.56 -12.96 2.54
CA GLN A 247 -5.97 -13.12 2.15
C GLN A 247 -6.17 -14.01 0.92
N ALA A 248 -5.30 -13.90 -0.09
CA ALA A 248 -5.40 -14.74 -1.29
C ALA A 248 -5.26 -16.22 -0.92
N ALA A 249 -4.36 -16.54 0.01
CA ALA A 249 -4.17 -17.89 0.55
C ALA A 249 -5.17 -18.29 1.66
N SER A 250 -6.36 -17.69 1.68
CA SER A 250 -7.43 -17.97 2.66
C SER A 250 -7.05 -17.74 4.14
N ARG A 251 -6.05 -16.89 4.42
CA ARG A 251 -5.78 -16.42 5.80
C ARG A 251 -6.75 -15.28 6.15
N PRO A 252 -7.16 -15.16 7.43
CA PRO A 252 -8.23 -14.24 7.82
C PRO A 252 -7.89 -12.75 7.63
N VAL A 253 -6.61 -12.38 7.55
CA VAL A 253 -6.10 -11.04 7.25
C VAL A 253 -4.78 -11.13 6.49
N SER A 254 -4.51 -10.17 5.62
CA SER A 254 -3.14 -9.86 5.17
C SER A 254 -2.46 -9.01 6.24
N GLN A 255 -1.16 -9.17 6.38
CA GLN A 255 -0.35 -8.45 7.37
C GLN A 255 0.33 -7.24 6.74
N ALA A 256 0.50 -6.16 7.50
CA ALA A 256 1.26 -4.98 7.06
C ALA A 256 2.65 -4.96 7.70
N TYR A 257 3.65 -4.64 6.89
CA TYR A 257 5.07 -4.60 7.27
C TYR A 257 5.64 -3.21 6.98
N VAL A 258 6.75 -2.87 7.64
CA VAL A 258 7.48 -1.64 7.38
C VAL A 258 8.99 -1.88 7.28
N ALA A 259 9.59 -1.24 6.29
CA ALA A 259 11.01 -1.05 6.15
C ALA A 259 11.32 0.45 6.22
N ARG A 260 12.58 0.82 6.46
CA ARG A 260 13.07 2.19 6.27
C ARG A 260 14.41 2.19 5.55
N VAL A 261 14.64 3.22 4.75
CA VAL A 261 15.85 3.42 3.96
C VAL A 261 16.29 4.86 4.13
N PRO A 262 17.60 5.17 4.29
CA PRO A 262 18.05 6.56 4.31
C PRO A 262 17.71 7.25 2.98
N GLU A 263 17.39 8.54 3.04
CA GLU A 263 17.09 9.31 1.83
C GLU A 263 18.21 9.22 0.77
N GLY A 264 17.82 9.07 -0.49
CA GLY A 264 18.73 8.98 -1.63
C GLY A 264 19.33 7.58 -1.84
N ARG A 265 18.98 6.61 -0.98
CA ARG A 265 19.48 5.23 -1.03
C ARG A 265 18.40 4.19 -1.36
N LEU A 266 17.24 4.58 -1.89
CA LEU A 266 16.11 3.65 -2.08
C LEU A 266 16.49 2.45 -2.98
N ALA A 267 17.33 2.70 -3.99
CA ALA A 267 17.88 1.68 -4.90
C ALA A 267 19.15 0.95 -4.38
N GLU A 268 19.53 1.10 -3.12
CA GLU A 268 20.69 0.42 -2.51
C GLU A 268 20.22 -0.71 -1.56
N PRO A 269 20.24 -1.99 -1.96
CA PRO A 269 19.73 -3.08 -1.11
C PRO A 269 20.41 -3.17 0.27
N GLY A 270 21.69 -2.80 0.35
CA GLY A 270 22.47 -2.75 1.60
C GLY A 270 22.01 -1.68 2.61
N ALA A 271 21.28 -0.65 2.15
CA ALA A 271 20.81 0.46 2.97
C ALA A 271 19.46 0.18 3.65
N TRP A 272 18.69 -0.80 3.16
CA TRP A 272 17.37 -1.13 3.70
C TRP A 272 17.46 -1.68 5.12
N ARG A 273 16.53 -1.25 5.97
CA ARG A 273 16.35 -1.76 7.34
C ARG A 273 14.91 -2.22 7.53
N TYR A 274 14.71 -3.41 8.07
CA TYR A 274 13.39 -4.04 8.20
C TYR A 274 13.00 -4.08 9.68
N TRP A 275 11.74 -3.80 10.00
CA TRP A 275 11.24 -3.98 11.35
C TRP A 275 11.11 -5.47 11.67
N ASN A 276 11.85 -5.95 12.67
CA ASN A 276 11.87 -7.36 13.07
C ASN A 276 10.91 -7.70 14.23
N GLY A 277 10.08 -6.74 14.66
CA GLY A 277 9.18 -6.88 15.81
C GLY A 277 9.70 -6.22 17.10
N SER A 278 10.99 -5.89 17.16
CA SER A 278 11.64 -5.26 18.32
C SER A 278 12.64 -4.15 17.97
N GLU A 279 13.28 -4.24 16.79
CA GLU A 279 14.30 -3.31 16.34
C GLU A 279 14.36 -3.23 14.80
N TRP A 280 15.18 -2.31 14.30
CA TRP A 280 15.45 -2.12 12.87
C TRP A 280 16.66 -2.97 12.43
N ALA A 281 16.37 -4.15 11.89
CA ALA A 281 17.38 -5.11 11.46
C ALA A 281 17.91 -4.82 10.04
N GLY A 282 19.08 -5.38 9.71
CA GLY A 282 19.74 -5.23 8.41
C GLY A 282 19.11 -5.99 7.24
N PRO A 283 19.71 -5.92 6.05
CA PRO A 283 19.29 -6.71 4.89
C PRO A 283 19.32 -8.21 5.18
N GLY A 284 18.32 -8.95 4.69
CA GLY A 284 18.18 -10.39 4.93
C GLY A 284 17.51 -10.77 6.25
N ALA A 285 17.16 -9.81 7.12
CA ALA A 285 16.34 -10.07 8.29
C ALA A 285 14.89 -10.46 7.90
N GLU A 286 14.27 -11.36 8.66
CA GLU A 286 12.84 -11.69 8.50
C GLU A 286 11.98 -10.55 9.07
N PRO A 287 11.18 -9.83 8.25
CA PRO A 287 10.34 -8.76 8.75
C PRO A 287 9.18 -9.32 9.59
N ARG A 288 8.73 -8.55 10.58
CA ARG A 288 7.50 -8.84 11.36
C ARG A 288 6.43 -7.79 11.10
N ALA A 289 5.20 -8.25 11.18
CA ALA A 289 4.03 -7.40 10.97
C ALA A 289 3.94 -6.31 12.05
N VAL A 290 3.62 -5.09 11.62
CA VAL A 290 3.25 -3.97 12.51
C VAL A 290 1.74 -3.88 12.71
N LEU A 291 0.95 -4.43 11.79
CA LEU A 291 -0.51 -4.55 11.87
C LEU A 291 -0.96 -5.90 11.28
N GLY A 292 -2.10 -6.42 11.76
CA GLY A 292 -2.73 -7.62 11.20
C GLY A 292 -2.61 -8.89 12.06
N ASP A 293 -2.69 -8.78 13.39
CA ASP A 293 -2.84 -9.93 14.29
C ASP A 293 -4.32 -10.33 14.52
N GLY A 294 -5.26 -9.58 13.94
CA GLY A 294 -6.71 -9.74 14.11
C GLY A 294 -7.26 -9.41 15.49
N ARG A 295 -6.43 -8.94 16.42
CA ARG A 295 -6.76 -8.72 17.85
C ARG A 295 -6.47 -7.29 18.32
N ARG A 296 -5.53 -6.60 17.67
CA ARG A 296 -5.12 -5.21 17.93
C ARG A 296 -5.40 -4.38 16.68
N LYS A 297 -6.20 -3.33 16.83
CA LYS A 297 -6.43 -2.32 15.79
C LYS A 297 -5.55 -1.10 16.09
N GLY A 298 -4.51 -0.90 15.28
CA GLY A 298 -3.62 0.25 15.38
C GLY A 298 -2.19 -0.10 15.80
N VAL A 299 -1.26 0.80 15.48
CA VAL A 299 0.10 0.83 16.01
C VAL A 299 0.09 1.72 17.26
N GLY A 300 0.18 1.09 18.44
CA GLY A 300 0.15 1.77 19.75
C GLY A 300 -0.89 1.22 20.73
#